data_AF-A0A136PMR5-F1
#
_entry.id   AF-A0A136PMR5-F1
#
_cell.length_a   1.000
_cell.length_b   1.000
_cell.length_c   1.000
_cell.angle_alpha   90.00
_cell.angle_beta   90.00
_cell.angle_gamma   90.00
#
_symmetry.space_group_name_H-M   'P 1'
#
loop_
_entity.id
_entity.type
_entity.pdbx_description
1 polymer ?
#
loop_
_entity_poly.entity_id
_entity_poly.type
_entity_poly.pdbx_seq_one_letter_code
_entity_poly.pdbx_strand_id
1 'polypeptide(L)'
;MIWQGHIHLGDEPGIYGDALYSGLSTEIPITLERTSTSGPERTTLVLETEDVQTFEGYPGHQITVYLHVPDPEQPFHSDQVVLTRTRLTSADNNRKEIRVNLAGRQSPYHVSVQIRQDTEVPAGALDDFQVTRLSNVATDFGYIASYGFTPPPVN
;
A
#
# COMPACT_ATOMS: atom_id res chain seq x y z
N MET A 1 -1.13 -13.15 5.01
CA MET A 1 -0.57 -11.93 5.64
C MET A 1 0.68 -11.53 4.86
N ILE A 2 0.91 -10.23 4.61
CA ILE A 2 2.10 -9.76 3.87
C ILE A 2 3.13 -9.18 4.85
N TRP A 3 2.71 -8.23 5.67
CA TRP A 3 3.55 -7.52 6.62
C TRP A 3 2.76 -7.15 7.88
N GLN A 4 3.45 -7.07 9.01
CA GLN A 4 2.93 -6.59 10.29
C GLN A 4 4.07 -5.90 11.06
N GLY A 5 3.76 -4.78 11.70
CA GLY A 5 4.69 -3.95 12.45
C GLY A 5 4.02 -2.65 12.87
N HIS A 6 4.77 -1.62 13.19
CA HIS A 6 4.21 -0.30 13.53
C HIS A 6 5.01 0.78 12.79
N ILE A 7 4.37 1.45 11.83
CA ILE A 7 4.94 2.59 11.10
C ILE A 7 4.09 3.81 11.44
N HIS A 8 4.71 4.81 12.05
CA HIS A 8 4.06 6.06 12.40
C HIS A 8 4.13 7.03 11.22
N LEU A 9 2.96 7.52 10.81
CA LEU A 9 2.76 8.60 9.86
C LEU A 9 2.19 9.81 10.59
N GLY A 10 2.78 10.98 10.36
CA GLY A 10 2.43 12.21 11.07
C GLY A 10 3.48 13.30 10.91
N ASP A 11 3.26 14.45 11.53
CA ASP A 11 4.22 15.54 11.61
C ASP A 11 4.96 15.62 12.95
N GLU A 12 4.48 14.94 13.99
CA GLU A 12 5.10 14.94 15.32
C GLU A 12 5.79 13.60 15.63
N PRO A 13 7.14 13.50 15.66
CA PRO A 13 7.81 12.28 16.09
C PRO A 13 7.62 12.03 17.59
N GLY A 14 7.59 10.74 17.99
CA GLY A 14 7.64 10.35 19.41
C GLY A 14 6.27 10.25 20.12
N ILE A 15 5.16 10.45 19.40
CA ILE A 15 3.81 10.15 19.88
C ILE A 15 3.68 8.66 20.23
N TYR A 16 4.29 7.80 19.41
CA TYR A 16 4.27 6.35 19.57
C TYR A 16 5.66 5.82 19.91
N GLY A 17 5.83 5.30 21.13
CA GLY A 17 7.13 4.84 21.63
C GLY A 17 7.65 3.54 21.00
N ASP A 18 6.80 2.81 20.28
CA ASP A 18 7.06 1.50 19.68
C ASP A 18 6.92 1.48 18.15
N ALA A 19 6.67 2.64 17.53
CA ALA A 19 6.53 2.77 16.07
C ALA A 19 7.72 3.50 15.44
N LEU A 20 8.10 3.08 14.23
CA LEU A 20 9.10 3.79 13.43
C LEU A 20 8.47 5.03 12.78
N TYR A 21 8.98 6.22 13.10
CA TYR A 21 8.52 7.47 12.49
C TYR A 21 8.96 7.58 11.02
N SER A 22 8.00 7.66 10.11
CA SER A 22 8.20 7.74 8.66
C SER A 22 7.85 9.12 8.08
N GLY A 23 7.42 10.07 8.91
CA GLY A 23 6.94 11.38 8.48
C GLY A 23 5.59 11.29 7.76
N LEU A 24 5.43 12.02 6.65
CA LEU A 24 4.12 12.19 5.99
C LEU A 24 3.74 11.08 5.00
N SER A 25 4.64 10.14 4.73
CA SER A 25 4.38 9.06 3.77
C SER A 25 5.23 7.82 4.03
N THR A 26 4.68 6.66 3.67
CA THR A 26 5.40 5.39 3.61
C THR A 26 4.99 4.62 2.36
N GLU A 27 5.87 3.75 1.88
CA GLU A 27 5.61 2.92 0.70
C GLU A 27 6.09 1.50 0.95
N ILE A 28 5.14 0.55 0.91
CA ILE A 28 5.37 -0.85 1.24
C ILE A 28 5.47 -1.65 -0.07
N PRO A 29 6.66 -2.18 -0.42
CA PRO A 29 6.82 -3.03 -1.59
C PRO A 29 6.28 -4.43 -1.33
N ILE A 30 5.57 -4.99 -2.30
CA ILE A 30 4.99 -6.33 -2.27
C ILE A 30 5.20 -7.01 -3.62
N THR A 31 5.36 -8.33 -3.62
CA THR A 31 5.26 -9.13 -4.83
C THR A 31 3.99 -9.96 -4.77
N LEU A 32 3.16 -9.89 -5.82
CA LEU A 32 1.99 -10.73 -5.99
C LEU A 32 2.26 -11.76 -7.08
N GLU A 33 2.02 -13.03 -6.79
CA GLU A 33 2.18 -14.14 -7.73
C GLU A 33 0.84 -14.81 -7.96
N ARG A 34 0.40 -14.87 -9.23
CA ARG A 34 -0.81 -15.58 -9.59
C ARG A 34 -0.55 -17.09 -9.51
N THR A 35 -1.41 -17.81 -8.80
CA THR A 35 -1.23 -19.27 -8.57
C THR A 35 -1.76 -20.14 -9.71
N SER A 36 -2.63 -19.61 -10.57
CA SER A 36 -3.14 -20.30 -11.76
C SER A 36 -3.47 -19.32 -12.89
N THR A 37 -3.31 -19.73 -14.14
CA THR A 37 -3.58 -18.88 -15.32
C THR A 37 -5.06 -18.58 -15.52
N SER A 38 -5.96 -19.45 -15.03
CA SER A 38 -7.42 -19.28 -15.07
C SER A 38 -8.00 -18.59 -13.83
N GLY A 39 -7.15 -18.19 -12.87
CA GLY A 39 -7.58 -17.53 -11.64
C GLY A 39 -8.11 -16.10 -11.85
N PRO A 40 -8.74 -15.51 -10.81
CA PRO A 40 -9.26 -14.15 -10.88
C PRO A 40 -8.15 -13.15 -11.23
N GLU A 41 -8.48 -12.12 -12.02
CA GLU A 41 -7.55 -11.04 -12.37
C GLU A 41 -7.51 -9.90 -11.36
N ARG A 42 -8.18 -10.09 -10.22
CA ARG A 42 -8.34 -9.09 -9.16
C ARG A 42 -7.99 -9.70 -7.82
N THR A 43 -7.42 -8.88 -6.96
CA THR A 43 -7.21 -9.22 -5.55
C THR A 43 -7.58 -8.03 -4.67
N THR A 44 -7.74 -8.27 -3.36
CA THR A 44 -7.99 -7.23 -2.38
C THR A 44 -6.84 -7.16 -1.39
N LEU A 45 -6.20 -6.01 -1.31
CA LEU A 45 -5.27 -5.70 -0.23
C LEU A 45 -6.07 -5.11 0.93
N VAL A 46 -5.70 -5.44 2.16
CA VAL A 46 -6.30 -4.88 3.36
C VAL A 46 -5.20 -4.20 4.16
N LEU A 47 -5.37 -2.90 4.36
CA LEU A 47 -4.53 -2.07 5.22
C LEU A 47 -5.23 -1.95 6.58
N GLU A 48 -4.51 -2.28 7.65
CA GLU A 48 -4.94 -2.02 9.02
C GLU A 48 -4.07 -0.93 9.61
N THR A 49 -4.71 -0.04 10.36
CA THR A 49 -4.09 1.12 11.00
C THR A 49 -4.52 1.22 12.46
N GLU A 50 -3.95 2.17 13.19
CA GLU A 50 -4.43 2.57 14.52
C GLU A 50 -4.50 4.10 14.56
N ASP A 51 -5.48 4.61 15.31
CA ASP A 51 -5.69 6.04 15.58
C ASP A 51 -5.86 6.97 14.37
N VAL A 52 -6.32 6.46 13.22
CA VAL A 52 -6.61 7.33 12.06
C VAL A 52 -7.72 8.34 12.35
N GLN A 53 -7.38 9.62 12.22
CA GLN A 53 -8.32 10.73 12.28
C GLN A 53 -8.28 11.58 11.01
N THR A 54 -9.47 11.93 10.52
CA THR A 54 -9.62 12.84 9.39
C THR A 54 -10.58 13.95 9.74
N PHE A 55 -10.25 15.18 9.34
CA PHE A 55 -11.07 16.35 9.55
C PHE A 55 -12.21 16.43 8.53
N GLU A 56 -13.40 16.85 8.99
CA GLU A 56 -14.54 17.10 8.11
C GLU A 56 -14.18 18.16 7.05
N GLY A 57 -14.58 17.90 5.80
CA GLY A 57 -14.30 18.78 4.66
C GLY A 57 -12.97 18.49 3.95
N TYR A 58 -12.08 17.68 4.53
CA TYR A 58 -10.82 17.26 3.90
C TYR A 58 -10.93 15.87 3.26
N PRO A 59 -10.17 15.58 2.17
CA PRO A 59 -10.27 14.30 1.45
C PRO A 59 -9.87 13.04 2.23
N GLY A 60 -9.06 13.18 3.27
CA GLY A 60 -8.44 12.08 4.01
C GLY A 60 -7.15 11.57 3.38
N HIS A 61 -6.47 10.65 4.07
CA HIS A 61 -5.15 10.18 3.68
C HIS A 61 -5.20 9.41 2.36
N GLN A 62 -4.25 9.67 1.47
CA GLN A 62 -4.21 9.04 0.16
C GLN A 62 -3.53 7.68 0.23
N ILE A 63 -4.17 6.66 -0.35
CA ILE A 63 -3.56 5.38 -0.64
C ILE A 63 -3.45 5.24 -2.15
N THR A 64 -2.23 5.01 -2.66
CA THR A 64 -2.00 4.68 -4.07
C THR A 64 -1.33 3.33 -4.17
N VAL A 65 -1.82 2.48 -5.07
CA VAL A 65 -1.18 1.22 -5.41
C VAL A 65 -0.52 1.37 -6.77
N TYR A 66 0.79 1.17 -6.83
CA TYR A 66 1.58 1.22 -8.06
C TYR A 66 1.99 -0.17 -8.49
N LEU A 67 1.96 -0.45 -9.79
CA LEU A 67 2.67 -1.55 -10.44
C LEU A 67 3.99 -0.99 -10.98
N HIS A 68 5.09 -1.66 -10.68
CA HIS A 68 6.41 -1.35 -11.23
C HIS A 68 6.61 -2.22 -12.47
N VAL A 69 6.77 -1.57 -13.63
CA VAL A 69 6.97 -2.24 -14.92
C VAL A 69 8.37 -1.87 -15.43
N PRO A 70 9.25 -2.85 -15.71
CA PRO A 70 10.55 -2.57 -16.30
C PRO A 70 10.43 -1.78 -17.60
N ASP A 71 11.24 -0.74 -17.75
CA ASP A 71 11.33 0.02 -19.00
C ASP A 71 12.26 -0.74 -19.99
N PRO A 72 11.74 -1.23 -21.12
CA PRO A 72 12.56 -1.96 -22.09
C PRO A 72 13.64 -1.10 -22.75
N GLU A 73 13.51 0.23 -22.73
CA GLU A 73 14.50 1.16 -23.27
C GLU A 73 15.56 1.56 -22.23
N GLN A 74 15.30 1.33 -20.94
CA GLN A 74 16.18 1.70 -19.83
C GLN A 74 16.36 0.52 -18.83
N PRO A 75 17.41 -0.30 -18.99
CA PRO A 75 17.58 -1.57 -18.24
C PRO A 75 17.64 -1.48 -16.71
N PHE A 76 17.85 -0.29 -16.15
CA PHE A 76 17.91 -0.04 -14.71
C PHE A 76 16.80 0.89 -14.22
N HIS A 77 15.70 0.97 -14.99
CA HIS A 77 14.56 1.82 -14.70
C HIS A 77 13.27 0.99 -14.70
N SER A 78 12.31 1.44 -13.91
CA SER A 78 10.96 0.89 -13.91
C SER A 78 9.96 2.02 -13.83
N ASP A 79 8.94 1.96 -14.66
CA ASP A 79 7.83 2.90 -14.65
C ASP A 79 6.81 2.50 -13.59
N GLN A 80 6.25 3.52 -12.93
CA GLN A 80 5.15 3.34 -12.00
C GLN A 80 3.81 3.52 -12.71
N VAL A 81 3.03 2.45 -12.77
CA VAL A 81 1.65 2.47 -13.27
C VAL A 81 0.68 2.44 -12.10
N VAL A 82 -0.19 3.42 -12.00
CA VAL A 82 -1.22 3.45 -10.96
C VAL A 82 -2.26 2.37 -11.22
N LEU A 83 -2.39 1.41 -10.30
CA LEU A 83 -3.43 0.38 -10.34
C LEU A 83 -4.73 0.88 -9.71
N THR A 84 -4.64 1.61 -8.59
CA THR A 84 -5.80 2.20 -7.92
C THR A 84 -5.39 3.34 -6.99
N ARG A 85 -6.35 4.23 -6.71
CA ARG A 85 -6.26 5.26 -5.68
C ARG A 85 -7.50 5.18 -4.79
N THR A 86 -7.32 5.28 -3.50
CA THR A 86 -8.42 5.38 -2.53
C THR A 86 -8.04 6.32 -1.39
N ARG A 87 -9.02 6.65 -0.55
CA ARG A 87 -8.85 7.50 0.62
C ARG A 87 -9.08 6.70 1.89
N LEU A 88 -8.20 6.85 2.85
CA LEU A 88 -8.36 6.35 4.20
C LEU A 88 -8.92 7.49 5.06
N THR A 89 -10.04 7.21 5.73
CA THR A 89 -10.79 8.17 6.54
C THR A 89 -11.15 7.56 7.89
N SER A 90 -11.54 8.39 8.86
CA SER A 90 -12.05 7.89 10.15
C SER A 90 -13.24 6.94 10.00
N ALA A 91 -14.04 7.09 8.93
CA ALA A 91 -15.18 6.21 8.65
C ALA A 91 -14.77 4.77 8.27
N ASP A 92 -13.51 4.57 7.87
CA ASP A 92 -12.95 3.23 7.59
C ASP A 92 -12.63 2.46 8.89
N ASN A 93 -12.76 3.09 10.06
CA ASN A 93 -12.55 2.49 11.38
C ASN A 93 -11.26 1.64 11.43
N ASN A 94 -10.15 2.28 11.07
CA ASN A 94 -8.82 1.68 11.08
C ASN A 94 -8.60 0.46 10.17
N ARG A 95 -9.49 0.21 9.19
CA ARG A 95 -9.36 -0.89 8.25
C ARG A 95 -9.84 -0.52 6.84
N LYS A 96 -8.93 -0.51 5.86
CA LYS A 96 -9.25 -0.22 4.45
C LYS A 96 -9.08 -1.42 3.54
N GLU A 97 -10.13 -1.74 2.78
CA GLU A 97 -10.04 -2.66 1.64
C GLU A 97 -9.71 -1.93 0.34
N ILE A 98 -8.66 -2.39 -0.34
CA ILE A 98 -8.10 -1.79 -1.54
C ILE A 98 -8.18 -2.83 -2.66
N ARG A 99 -9.13 -2.64 -3.58
CA ARG A 99 -9.32 -3.53 -4.72
C ARG A 99 -8.30 -3.23 -5.81
N VAL A 100 -7.56 -4.24 -6.21
CA VAL A 100 -6.49 -4.15 -7.22
C VAL A 100 -6.89 -4.98 -8.44
N ASN A 101 -6.79 -4.37 -9.63
CA ASN A 101 -7.03 -5.04 -10.90
C ASN A 101 -5.70 -5.24 -11.65
N LEU A 102 -5.41 -6.49 -11.99
CA LEU A 102 -4.19 -6.94 -12.65
C LEU A 102 -4.48 -7.55 -14.04
N ALA A 103 -5.67 -7.28 -14.59
CA ALA A 103 -6.06 -7.73 -15.92
C ALA A 103 -5.05 -7.29 -16.99
N GLY A 104 -4.71 -8.21 -17.90
CA GLY A 104 -3.78 -7.96 -19.00
C GLY A 104 -2.32 -7.74 -18.58
N ARG A 105 -1.95 -8.03 -17.33
CA ARG A 105 -0.57 -7.91 -16.81
C ARG A 105 0.03 -9.30 -16.57
N GLN A 106 1.36 -9.40 -16.71
CA GLN A 106 2.10 -10.64 -16.46
C GLN A 106 2.53 -10.76 -14.99
N SER A 107 2.43 -11.97 -14.44
CA SER A 107 2.90 -12.34 -13.10
C SER A 107 4.38 -12.79 -13.16
N PRO A 108 5.23 -12.53 -12.15
CA PRO A 108 4.94 -11.85 -10.88
C PRO A 108 4.64 -10.36 -11.05
N TYR A 109 3.82 -9.81 -10.16
CA TYR A 109 3.49 -8.39 -10.11
C TYR A 109 4.28 -7.71 -8.99
N HIS A 110 5.21 -6.84 -9.34
CA HIS A 110 5.92 -5.98 -8.40
C HIS A 110 5.06 -4.75 -8.09
N VAL A 111 4.43 -4.74 -6.92
CA VAL A 111 3.45 -3.73 -6.54
C VAL A 111 3.93 -2.98 -5.30
N SER A 112 3.68 -1.68 -5.19
CA SER A 112 3.87 -0.95 -3.93
C SER A 112 2.56 -0.32 -3.46
N VAL A 113 2.36 -0.30 -2.14
CA VAL A 113 1.25 0.41 -1.49
C VAL A 113 1.82 1.64 -0.81
N GLN A 114 1.56 2.81 -1.40
CA GLN A 114 1.95 4.09 -0.84
C GLN A 114 0.80 4.65 0.00
N ILE A 115 1.08 4.99 1.25
CA ILE A 115 0.18 5.74 2.13
C ILE A 115 0.79 7.12 2.34
N ARG A 116 -0.01 8.16 2.10
CA ARG A 116 0.41 9.56 2.26
C ARG A 116 -0.64 10.31 3.06
N GLN A 117 -0.19 11.10 4.02
CA GLN A 117 -1.07 11.96 4.80
C GLN A 117 -1.80 12.99 3.94
N ASP A 118 -2.91 13.49 4.48
CA ASP A 118 -3.67 14.52 3.79
C ASP A 118 -3.03 15.87 4.05
N THR A 119 -2.23 16.32 3.08
CA THR A 119 -1.53 17.60 3.18
C THR A 119 -2.39 18.79 2.75
N GLU A 120 -3.69 18.60 2.51
CA GLU A 120 -4.64 19.71 2.37
C GLU A 120 -5.00 20.31 3.74
N VAL A 121 -4.87 19.52 4.81
CA VAL A 121 -4.97 19.98 6.20
C VAL A 121 -3.77 20.89 6.53
N PRO A 122 -3.96 22.00 7.27
CA PRO A 122 -2.86 22.88 7.66
C PRO A 122 -1.75 22.14 8.44
N ALA A 123 -0.49 22.55 8.22
CA ALA A 123 0.65 22.02 8.97
C ALA A 123 0.47 22.26 10.49
N GLY A 124 0.85 21.28 11.32
CA GLY A 124 0.61 21.30 12.78
C GLY A 124 -0.81 20.88 13.19
N ALA A 125 -1.66 20.51 12.23
CA ALA A 125 -2.93 19.84 12.46
C ALA A 125 -2.99 18.52 11.68
N LEU A 126 -1.84 18.00 11.22
CA LEU A 126 -1.81 16.69 10.59
C LEU A 126 -2.07 15.63 11.66
N ASP A 127 -2.77 14.58 11.27
CA ASP A 127 -3.06 13.46 12.17
C ASP A 127 -1.77 12.69 12.47
N ASP A 128 -1.67 12.04 13.63
CA ASP A 128 -0.60 11.10 13.94
C ASP A 128 -1.20 9.71 14.09
N PHE A 129 -0.94 8.83 13.13
CA PHE A 129 -1.52 7.48 13.12
C PHE A 129 -0.49 6.41 12.78
N GLN A 130 -0.85 5.16 13.03
CA GLN A 130 0.02 4.03 12.73
C GLN A 130 -0.52 3.18 11.59
N VAL A 131 0.36 2.71 10.71
CA VAL A 131 0.11 1.56 9.84
C VAL A 131 0.61 0.32 10.55
N THR A 132 -0.30 -0.64 10.80
CA THR A 132 0.00 -1.81 11.65
C THR A 132 0.06 -3.12 10.87
N ARG A 133 -0.68 -3.21 9.76
CA ARG A 133 -0.69 -4.42 8.94
C ARG A 133 -1.00 -4.16 7.47
N LEU A 134 -0.40 -4.98 6.62
CA LEU A 134 -0.82 -5.17 5.25
C LEU A 134 -1.06 -6.66 4.98
N SER A 135 -2.22 -6.98 4.41
CA SER A 135 -2.56 -8.35 4.03
C SER A 135 -3.19 -8.41 2.64
N ASN A 136 -3.11 -9.59 2.02
CA ASN A 136 -3.81 -9.91 0.78
C ASN A 136 -4.92 -10.90 1.10
N VAL A 137 -6.15 -10.56 0.71
CA VAL A 137 -7.33 -11.42 0.80
C VAL A 137 -7.74 -11.73 -0.64
N ALA A 138 -7.13 -12.78 -1.19
CA ALA A 138 -7.50 -13.33 -2.48
C ALA A 138 -8.53 -14.44 -2.31
N THR A 139 -9.57 -14.44 -3.16
CA THR A 139 -10.49 -15.57 -3.27
C THR A 139 -9.74 -16.79 -3.82
N ASP A 140 -10.06 -17.97 -3.31
CA ASP A 140 -9.57 -19.28 -3.79
C ASP A 140 -8.04 -19.42 -3.86
N PHE A 141 -7.30 -18.67 -3.03
CA PHE A 141 -5.83 -18.62 -3.08
C PHE A 141 -5.28 -18.26 -4.48
N GLY A 142 -6.03 -17.47 -5.26
CA GLY A 142 -5.63 -17.05 -6.62
C GLY A 142 -4.31 -16.27 -6.67
N TYR A 143 -3.87 -15.75 -5.53
CA TYR A 143 -2.62 -15.00 -5.38
C TYR A 143 -1.86 -15.39 -4.11
N ILE A 144 -0.55 -15.59 -4.27
CA ILE A 144 0.43 -15.56 -3.19
C ILE A 144 0.99 -14.14 -3.10
N ALA A 145 1.20 -13.63 -1.89
CA ALA A 145 1.72 -12.30 -1.67
C ALA A 145 2.89 -12.34 -0.70
N SER A 146 4.00 -11.70 -1.05
CA SER A 146 5.20 -11.59 -0.23
C SER A 146 5.61 -10.13 -0.06
N TYR A 147 6.27 -9.82 1.07
CA TYR A 147 6.84 -8.51 1.33
C TYR A 147 8.17 -8.34 0.57
N GLY A 148 8.36 -7.18 -0.04
CA GLY A 148 9.52 -6.87 -0.88
C GLY A 148 9.33 -7.25 -2.35
N PHE A 149 10.21 -6.71 -3.20
CA PHE A 149 10.34 -7.15 -4.58
C PHE A 149 11.27 -8.35 -4.65
N THR A 150 10.76 -9.50 -5.08
CA THR A 150 11.62 -10.62 -5.44
C THR A 150 12.40 -10.23 -6.71
N PRO A 151 13.74 -10.26 -6.67
CA PRO A 151 14.53 -10.02 -7.88
C PRO A 151 14.20 -11.09 -8.92
N PRO A 152 14.25 -10.76 -10.22
CA PRO A 152 14.12 -11.77 -11.25
C PRO A 152 15.21 -12.85 -11.07
N PRO A 153 14.94 -14.11 -11.45
CA PRO A 153 15.97 -15.15 -11.47
C PRO A 153 17.19 -14.65 -12.22
N VAL A 154 18.37 -14.77 -11.61
CA VAL A 154 19.63 -14.51 -12.30
C VAL A 154 19.84 -15.67 -13.27
N ASN A 155 19.78 -15.38 -14.57
CA ASN A 155 20.14 -16.35 -15.62
C ASN A 155 21.65 -16.53 -15.72
#